data_AF-A0A972J4Y9-F1
#
_entry.id   AF-A0A972J4Y9-F1
#
_cell.length_a   1.000
_cell.length_b   1.000
_cell.length_c   1.000
_cell.angle_alpha   90.00
_cell.angle_beta   90.00
_cell.angle_gamma   90.00
#
_symmetry.space_group_name_H-M   'P 1'
#
loop_
_entity.id
_entity.type
_entity.pdbx_description
1 polymer ?
#
loop_
_entity_poly.entity_id
_entity_poly.type
_entity_poly.pdbx_seq_one_letter_code
_entity_poly.pdbx_strand_id
1 'polypeptide(L)'
;MTVFLWDSTSSGVKMPPPPWGRDCYGPKGEIRGYNNDRFRTIVQMDSGILSFIDFETKRALYWIHDARDIPSYENGAPLLRIFNAWTMKRGFQLVHGGAVGVSNGGVLLAGRGGTGKSTTALQCLHRGFHYAGDDYVLLKVDDAPVVYSLYCTGKVHSDNLKRLGFMLPLVSNKEKINTEKALFFLHDRYPYTIRTSFPVRAIVVPCISGRPDSRLKPVSRSVGLKALAPSTLFQLPGTGGETFRFLAEFTRRVPCYLLELGSDPSPVPHLIEQALLGS
;
A
#
# COMPACT_ATOMS: atom_id res chain seq x y z
N MET A 1 -17.22 12.55 0.74
CA MET A 1 -16.84 12.62 2.17
C MET A 1 -15.90 13.80 2.30
N THR A 2 -16.07 14.63 3.32
CA THR A 2 -15.21 15.78 3.58
C THR A 2 -14.23 15.44 4.69
N VAL A 3 -12.94 15.67 4.48
CA VAL A 3 -11.90 15.43 5.48
C VAL A 3 -11.42 16.78 6.03
N PHE A 4 -11.51 16.95 7.34
CA PHE A 4 -10.94 18.10 8.05
C PHE A 4 -9.59 17.68 8.63
N LEU A 5 -8.55 18.46 8.36
CA LEU A 5 -7.19 18.18 8.82
C LEU A 5 -6.64 19.41 9.52
N TRP A 6 -6.08 19.24 10.71
CA TRP A 6 -5.40 20.32 11.41
C TRP A 6 -4.38 19.77 12.42
N ASP A 7 -3.38 20.60 12.75
CA ASP A 7 -2.54 20.42 13.92
C ASP A 7 -2.79 21.51 14.95
N SER A 8 -2.61 21.21 16.23
CA SER A 8 -2.90 22.16 17.31
C SER A 8 -1.90 23.32 17.35
N THR A 9 -0.63 23.05 17.04
CA THR A 9 0.44 24.04 17.13
C THR A 9 0.24 25.20 16.15
N SER A 10 -0.03 24.92 14.88
CA SER A 10 -0.15 25.95 13.84
C SER A 10 -1.54 26.60 13.80
N SER A 11 -2.60 25.84 14.07
CA SER A 11 -3.98 26.35 13.97
C SER A 11 -4.47 27.04 15.24
N GLY A 12 -3.84 26.78 16.39
CA GLY A 12 -4.35 27.17 17.71
C GLY A 12 -5.59 26.39 18.17
N VAL A 13 -6.11 25.47 17.35
CA VAL A 13 -7.30 24.67 17.66
C VAL A 13 -6.89 23.37 18.36
N LYS A 14 -7.10 23.32 19.67
CA LYS A 14 -6.82 22.12 20.48
C LYS A 14 -7.84 21.02 20.18
N MET A 15 -7.37 19.77 20.18
CA MET A 15 -8.28 18.62 20.20
C MET A 15 -9.06 18.61 21.52
N PRO A 16 -10.38 18.37 21.49
CA PRO A 16 -11.15 18.12 22.70
C PRO A 16 -10.53 16.96 23.51
N PRO A 17 -10.61 17.00 24.86
CA PRO A 17 -10.12 15.89 25.67
C PRO A 17 -10.86 14.60 25.25
N PRO A 18 -10.14 13.46 25.11
CA PRO A 18 -10.75 12.22 24.69
C PRO A 18 -11.80 11.78 25.72
N PRO A 19 -13.04 11.48 25.30
CA PRO A 19 -14.12 11.02 26.20
C PRO A 19 -13.98 9.54 26.60
N TRP A 20 -12.78 8.97 26.50
CA TRP A 20 -12.47 7.57 26.81
C TRP A 20 -11.24 7.45 27.70
N GLY A 21 -11.21 6.39 28.52
CA GLY A 21 -10.08 6.05 29.38
C GLY A 21 -8.93 5.37 28.62
N ARG A 22 -7.81 5.15 29.32
CA ARG A 22 -6.63 4.44 28.77
C ARG A 22 -6.89 2.97 28.48
N ASP A 23 -7.84 2.36 29.18
CA ASP A 23 -8.30 0.99 29.01
C ASP A 23 -9.11 0.76 27.72
N CYS A 24 -9.54 1.84 27.07
CA CYS A 24 -10.32 1.77 25.84
C CYS A 24 -9.46 1.55 24.58
N TYR A 25 -8.14 1.70 24.67
CA TYR A 25 -7.27 1.58 23.50
C TYR A 25 -7.01 0.12 23.13
N GLY A 26 -7.35 -0.23 21.89
CA GLY A 26 -7.08 -1.52 21.28
C GLY A 26 -5.63 -1.64 20.78
N PRO A 27 -5.20 -2.86 20.42
CA PRO A 27 -3.81 -3.16 20.05
C PRO A 27 -3.32 -2.42 18.80
N LYS A 28 -4.24 -2.00 17.92
CA LYS A 28 -3.94 -1.23 16.70
C LYS A 28 -4.42 0.22 16.77
N GLY A 29 -4.77 0.69 17.97
CA GLY A 29 -5.26 2.05 18.16
C GLY A 29 -6.76 2.25 17.93
N GLU A 30 -7.53 1.19 17.69
CA GLU A 30 -9.00 1.30 17.72
C GLU A 30 -9.46 1.69 19.13
N ILE A 31 -10.45 2.57 19.23
CA ILE A 31 -11.02 2.94 20.53
C ILE A 31 -12.28 2.12 20.81
N ARG A 32 -12.25 1.26 21.83
CA ARG A 32 -13.39 0.46 22.28
C ARG A 32 -14.57 1.38 22.65
N GLY A 33 -15.77 1.03 22.20
CA GLY A 33 -16.97 1.86 22.40
C GLY A 33 -17.15 3.01 21.41
N TYR A 34 -16.11 3.38 20.65
CA TYR A 34 -16.13 4.47 19.67
C TYR A 34 -15.93 3.96 18.23
N ASN A 35 -16.36 2.72 17.99
CA ASN A 35 -16.30 2.05 16.69
C ASN A 35 -17.58 1.23 16.49
N ASN A 36 -18.40 1.63 15.53
CA ASN A 36 -19.67 0.97 15.18
C ASN A 36 -19.99 1.19 13.68
N ASP A 37 -21.25 1.04 13.28
CA ASP A 37 -21.64 1.24 11.88
C ASP A 37 -21.57 2.69 11.40
N ARG A 38 -21.73 3.64 12.32
CA ARG A 38 -21.65 5.07 12.05
C ARG A 38 -20.25 5.63 12.25
N PHE A 39 -19.55 5.21 13.30
CA PHE A 39 -18.28 5.79 13.70
C PHE A 39 -17.10 4.85 13.51
N ARG A 40 -15.97 5.44 13.09
CA ARG A 40 -14.67 4.78 13.12
C ARG A 40 -13.66 5.71 13.80
N THR A 41 -13.03 5.24 14.87
CA THR A 41 -12.05 6.02 15.65
C THR A 41 -10.77 5.24 15.82
N ILE A 42 -9.66 5.81 15.36
CA ILE A 42 -8.33 5.21 15.39
C ILE A 42 -7.33 6.27 15.90
N VAL A 43 -6.56 5.93 16.93
CA VAL A 43 -5.42 6.72 17.41
C VAL A 43 -4.13 5.98 17.11
N GLN A 44 -3.22 6.61 16.38
CA GLN A 44 -1.88 6.10 16.17
C GLN A 44 -1.06 6.30 17.44
N MET A 45 -0.71 5.21 18.12
CA MET A 45 -0.08 5.29 19.44
C MET A 45 1.35 5.81 19.40
N ASP A 46 2.05 5.59 18.29
CA ASP A 46 3.43 6.02 18.07
C ASP A 46 3.54 7.52 17.73
N SER A 47 2.56 8.06 17.03
CA SER A 47 2.59 9.44 16.49
C SER A 47 1.52 10.37 17.07
N GLY A 48 0.60 9.85 17.89
CA GLY A 48 -0.50 10.61 18.47
C GLY A 48 -1.55 11.07 17.47
N ILE A 49 -1.50 10.60 16.22
CA ILE A 49 -2.46 10.99 15.17
C ILE A 49 -3.84 10.40 15.48
N LEU A 50 -4.87 11.24 15.54
CA LEU A 50 -6.27 10.82 15.59
C LEU A 50 -6.87 10.80 14.18
N SER A 51 -7.46 9.68 13.79
CA SER A 51 -8.35 9.55 12.64
C SER A 51 -9.75 9.19 13.11
N PHE A 52 -10.71 10.04 12.82
CA PHE A 52 -12.12 9.84 13.15
C PHE A 52 -12.99 9.95 11.90
N ILE A 53 -14.02 9.11 11.78
CA ILE A 53 -14.97 9.16 10.67
C ILE A 53 -16.38 9.03 11.24
N ASP A 54 -17.26 9.92 10.79
CA ASP A 54 -18.71 9.79 10.90
C ASP A 54 -19.27 9.49 9.50
N PHE A 55 -19.68 8.23 9.28
CA PHE A 55 -20.21 7.76 8.02
C PHE A 55 -21.58 8.36 7.68
N GLU A 56 -22.37 8.75 8.69
CA GLU A 56 -23.70 9.33 8.49
C GLU A 56 -23.59 10.76 7.96
N THR A 57 -22.77 11.59 8.63
CA THR A 57 -22.54 12.98 8.19
C THR A 57 -21.52 13.10 7.05
N LYS A 58 -20.89 11.98 6.65
CA LYS A 58 -19.86 11.89 5.61
C LYS A 58 -18.68 12.83 5.89
N ARG A 59 -18.25 12.90 7.15
CA ARG A 59 -17.14 13.73 7.63
C ARG A 59 -16.05 12.85 8.23
N ALA A 60 -14.80 13.22 8.00
CA ALA A 60 -13.66 12.63 8.67
C ALA A 60 -12.78 13.72 9.25
N LEU A 61 -12.10 13.40 10.36
CA LEU A 61 -11.14 14.26 11.04
C LEU A 61 -9.79 13.56 11.04
N TYR A 62 -8.74 14.32 10.73
CA TYR A 62 -7.36 13.95 10.93
C TYR A 62 -6.72 15.02 11.82
N TRP A 63 -6.23 14.60 12.97
CA TRP A 63 -5.59 15.52 13.92
C TRP A 63 -4.24 14.98 14.37
N ILE A 64 -3.30 15.88 14.57
CA ILE A 64 -2.02 15.66 15.24
C ILE A 64 -1.73 16.84 16.17
N HIS A 65 -0.93 16.67 17.22
CA HIS A 65 -0.56 17.80 18.06
C HIS A 65 0.22 18.85 17.25
N ASP A 66 1.29 18.43 16.57
CA ASP A 66 2.19 19.29 15.80
C ASP A 66 2.45 18.66 14.44
N ALA A 67 2.26 19.40 13.36
CA ALA A 67 2.47 18.89 12.01
C ALA A 67 3.94 18.51 11.73
N ARG A 68 4.90 19.04 12.49
CA ARG A 68 6.32 18.71 12.36
C ARG A 68 6.64 17.28 12.83
N ASP A 69 5.76 16.70 13.64
CA ASP A 69 5.92 15.35 14.19
C ASP A 69 5.27 14.27 13.31
N ILE A 70 4.74 14.63 12.12
CA ILE A 70 4.18 13.67 11.17
C ILE A 70 5.27 12.63 10.79
N PRO A 71 5.02 11.34 11.04
CA PRO A 71 5.97 10.30 10.66
C PRO A 71 6.21 10.27 9.16
N SER A 72 7.45 9.99 8.75
CA SER A 72 7.80 9.96 7.33
C SER A 72 7.03 8.94 6.50
N TYR A 73 6.55 7.85 7.10
CA TYR A 73 5.71 6.89 6.40
C TYR A 73 4.34 7.47 5.99
N GLU A 74 3.80 8.45 6.72
CA GLU A 74 2.55 9.16 6.38
C GLU A 74 2.74 10.08 5.16
N ASN A 75 3.94 10.63 4.93
CA ASN A 75 4.19 11.50 3.77
C ASN A 75 3.96 10.82 2.41
N GLY A 76 4.18 9.49 2.36
CA GLY A 76 3.90 8.70 1.15
C GLY A 76 2.64 7.86 1.23
N ALA A 77 1.86 7.96 2.30
CA ALA A 77 0.56 7.29 2.40
C ALA A 77 -0.38 8.07 3.33
N PRO A 78 -0.65 9.36 3.05
CA PRO A 78 -1.40 10.19 3.96
C PRO A 78 -2.83 9.68 4.10
N LEU A 79 -3.41 9.83 5.28
CA LEU A 79 -4.82 9.49 5.56
C LEU A 79 -5.17 8.02 5.36
N LEU A 80 -4.17 7.13 5.36
CA LEU A 80 -4.33 5.71 5.05
C LEU A 80 -5.43 5.04 5.86
N ARG A 81 -5.52 5.35 7.16
CA ARG A 81 -6.54 4.83 8.09
C ARG A 81 -7.94 5.32 7.74
N ILE A 82 -8.07 6.57 7.33
CA ILE A 82 -9.34 7.15 6.86
C ILE A 82 -9.78 6.46 5.57
N PHE A 83 -8.86 6.35 4.59
CA PHE A 83 -9.16 5.68 3.32
C PHE A 83 -9.51 4.21 3.51
N ASN A 84 -8.77 3.47 4.33
CA ASN A 84 -9.08 2.07 4.65
C ASN A 84 -10.52 1.91 5.14
N ALA A 85 -10.90 2.65 6.19
CA ALA A 85 -12.24 2.55 6.75
C ALA A 85 -13.34 3.02 5.79
N TRP A 86 -13.08 4.08 5.02
CA TRP A 86 -14.03 4.61 4.04
C TRP A 86 -14.28 3.67 2.86
N THR A 87 -13.22 3.06 2.36
CA THR A 87 -13.24 2.20 1.17
C THR A 87 -13.77 0.80 1.51
N MET A 88 -13.51 0.28 2.72
CA MET A 88 -14.09 -0.99 3.19
C MET A 88 -15.63 -0.98 3.17
N LYS A 89 -16.28 0.12 3.62
CA LYS A 89 -17.75 0.27 3.55
C LYS A 89 -18.30 0.37 2.11
N ARG A 90 -17.43 0.35 1.08
CA ARG A 90 -17.77 0.44 -0.35
C ARG A 90 -17.33 -0.80 -1.14
N GLY A 91 -16.97 -1.88 -0.45
CA GLY A 91 -16.57 -3.15 -1.07
C GLY A 91 -15.14 -3.16 -1.62
N PHE A 92 -14.31 -2.15 -1.29
CA PHE A 92 -12.90 -2.16 -1.63
C PHE A 92 -12.09 -2.67 -0.44
N GLN A 93 -11.01 -3.40 -0.72
CA GLN A 93 -10.05 -3.83 0.28
C GLN A 93 -8.72 -3.13 0.03
N LEU A 94 -8.24 -2.41 1.05
CA LEU A 94 -6.89 -1.90 1.04
C LEU A 94 -5.91 -3.05 1.28
N VAL A 95 -4.89 -3.15 0.44
CA VAL A 95 -3.90 -4.21 0.42
C VAL A 95 -2.50 -3.62 0.48
N HIS A 96 -1.65 -4.21 1.32
CA HIS A 96 -0.24 -3.86 1.36
C HIS A 96 0.52 -4.67 0.30
N GLY A 97 0.85 -4.00 -0.79
CA GLY A 97 1.38 -4.59 -2.00
C GLY A 97 1.53 -3.55 -3.09
N GLY A 98 2.24 -3.94 -4.15
CA GLY A 98 2.37 -3.12 -5.35
C GLY A 98 1.46 -3.64 -6.46
N ALA A 99 1.18 -2.82 -7.46
CA ALA A 99 0.57 -3.30 -8.68
C ALA A 99 1.10 -2.54 -9.89
N VAL A 100 1.48 -3.33 -10.91
CA VAL A 100 1.98 -2.85 -12.19
C VAL A 100 1.32 -3.65 -13.31
N GLY A 101 1.24 -3.08 -14.50
CA GLY A 101 0.61 -3.76 -15.62
C GLY A 101 0.97 -3.18 -16.97
N VAL A 102 0.34 -3.72 -17.99
CA VAL A 102 0.39 -3.24 -19.37
C VAL A 102 -1.06 -3.05 -19.85
N SER A 103 -1.25 -2.82 -21.14
CA SER A 103 -2.57 -2.48 -21.71
C SER A 103 -3.67 -3.54 -21.47
N ASN A 104 -3.32 -4.83 -21.36
CA ASN A 104 -4.28 -5.94 -21.22
C ASN A 104 -4.56 -6.37 -19.76
N GLY A 105 -3.92 -5.72 -18.78
CA GLY A 105 -4.05 -6.01 -17.36
C GLY A 105 -2.71 -5.94 -16.63
N GLY A 106 -2.70 -6.28 -15.35
CA GLY A 106 -1.51 -6.22 -14.52
C GLY A 106 -1.43 -7.30 -13.46
N VAL A 107 -0.37 -7.24 -12.68
CA VAL A 107 -0.10 -8.15 -11.58
C VAL A 107 -0.19 -7.40 -10.25
N LEU A 108 -0.63 -8.11 -9.21
CA LEU A 108 -0.42 -7.68 -7.84
C LEU A 108 0.89 -8.26 -7.32
N LEU A 109 1.79 -7.40 -6.85
CA LEU A 109 3.04 -7.74 -6.20
C LEU A 109 2.79 -7.95 -4.70
N ALA A 110 2.95 -9.18 -4.23
CA ALA A 110 2.65 -9.58 -2.86
C ALA A 110 3.90 -10.06 -2.11
N GLY A 111 3.96 -9.82 -0.80
CA GLY A 111 5.08 -10.28 0.03
C GLY A 111 5.42 -9.34 1.18
N ARG A 112 6.23 -9.82 2.13
CA ARG A 112 6.69 -9.03 3.28
C ARG A 112 7.62 -7.88 2.85
N GLY A 113 7.97 -7.01 3.80
CA GLY A 113 9.02 -6.02 3.59
C GLY A 113 10.34 -6.68 3.18
N GLY A 114 11.06 -6.05 2.24
CA GLY A 114 12.37 -6.53 1.79
C GLY A 114 12.35 -7.66 0.76
N THR A 115 11.20 -8.12 0.26
CA THR A 115 11.14 -9.19 -0.76
C THR A 115 11.34 -8.70 -2.19
N GLY A 116 11.36 -7.38 -2.42
CA GLY A 116 11.59 -6.78 -3.73
C GLY A 116 10.36 -6.14 -4.40
N LYS A 117 9.17 -6.12 -3.76
CA LYS A 117 7.93 -5.53 -4.33
C LYS A 117 8.14 -4.14 -4.94
N SER A 118 8.62 -3.20 -4.14
CA SER A 118 8.80 -1.80 -4.57
C SER A 118 9.86 -1.67 -5.65
N THR A 119 10.97 -2.39 -5.53
CA THR A 119 12.02 -2.42 -6.55
C THR A 119 11.48 -2.96 -7.88
N THR A 120 10.74 -4.08 -7.85
CA THR A 120 10.07 -4.64 -9.04
C THR A 120 9.09 -3.65 -9.65
N ALA A 121 8.26 -3.00 -8.83
CA ALA A 121 7.28 -2.03 -9.30
C ALA A 121 7.93 -0.84 -10.02
N LEU A 122 8.98 -0.27 -9.43
CA LEU A 122 9.70 0.88 -10.00
C LEU A 122 10.52 0.51 -11.25
N GLN A 123 11.06 -0.70 -11.33
CA GLN A 123 11.70 -1.21 -12.55
C GLN A 123 10.69 -1.34 -13.70
N CYS A 124 9.50 -1.87 -13.42
CA CYS A 124 8.42 -1.95 -14.41
C CYS A 124 7.98 -0.55 -14.87
N LEU A 125 7.76 0.36 -13.91
CA LEU A 125 7.42 1.77 -14.20
C LEU A 125 8.44 2.42 -15.13
N HIS A 126 9.75 2.21 -14.88
CA HIS A 126 10.82 2.75 -15.71
C HIS A 126 10.80 2.21 -17.14
N ARG A 127 10.32 0.97 -17.34
CA ARG A 127 10.12 0.37 -18.67
C ARG A 127 8.77 0.69 -19.31
N GLY A 128 7.99 1.62 -18.74
CA GLY A 128 6.75 2.09 -19.32
C GLY A 128 5.49 1.33 -18.89
N PHE A 129 5.59 0.46 -17.88
CA PHE A 129 4.43 -0.24 -17.35
C PHE A 129 3.48 0.74 -16.67
N HIS A 130 2.20 0.43 -16.75
CA HIS A 130 1.19 1.03 -15.89
C HIS A 130 1.51 0.77 -14.43
N TYR A 131 1.26 1.76 -13.58
CA TYR A 131 1.57 1.73 -12.16
C TYR A 131 0.36 2.18 -11.35
N ALA A 132 -0.04 1.39 -10.37
CA ALA A 132 -1.09 1.76 -9.41
C ALA A 132 -0.56 2.00 -7.99
N GLY A 133 0.61 1.46 -7.64
CA GLY A 133 1.23 1.64 -6.31
C GLY A 133 2.32 0.61 -6.06
N ASP A 134 3.10 0.80 -5.00
CA ASP A 134 4.12 -0.16 -4.54
C ASP A 134 4.02 -0.53 -3.05
N ASP A 135 3.34 0.30 -2.25
CA ASP A 135 3.15 0.15 -0.81
C ASP A 135 1.70 -0.23 -0.50
N TYR A 136 0.74 0.58 -0.96
CA TYR A 136 -0.69 0.36 -0.73
C TYR A 136 -1.50 0.56 -2.01
N VAL A 137 -2.37 -0.41 -2.29
CA VAL A 137 -3.35 -0.35 -3.38
C VAL A 137 -4.73 -0.76 -2.88
N LEU A 138 -5.77 -0.36 -3.60
CA LEU A 138 -7.13 -0.81 -3.34
C LEU A 138 -7.48 -1.93 -4.32
N LEU A 139 -8.09 -3.00 -3.82
CA LEU A 139 -8.65 -4.07 -4.64
C LEU A 139 -10.16 -4.05 -4.56
N LYS A 140 -10.81 -4.38 -5.67
CA LYS A 140 -12.23 -4.74 -5.72
C LYS A 140 -12.37 -6.06 -6.47
N VAL A 141 -13.22 -6.94 -5.97
CA VAL A 141 -13.56 -8.21 -6.61
C VAL A 141 -15.06 -8.20 -6.87
N ASP A 142 -15.44 -7.75 -8.06
CA ASP A 142 -16.78 -7.93 -8.62
C ASP A 142 -16.71 -9.15 -9.59
N ASP A 143 -16.94 -8.95 -10.89
CA ASP A 143 -16.78 -10.01 -11.90
C ASP A 143 -15.32 -10.42 -12.11
N ALA A 144 -14.44 -9.44 -12.25
CA ALA A 144 -13.00 -9.60 -12.38
C ALA A 144 -12.28 -8.77 -11.31
N PRO A 145 -11.16 -9.26 -10.75
CA PRO A 145 -10.37 -8.46 -9.83
C PRO A 145 -9.79 -7.22 -10.51
N VAL A 146 -9.98 -6.06 -9.88
CA VAL A 146 -9.46 -4.77 -10.35
C VAL A 146 -8.66 -4.13 -9.24
N VAL A 147 -7.49 -3.59 -9.59
CA VAL A 147 -6.70 -2.76 -8.69
C VAL A 147 -6.94 -1.29 -9.00
N TYR A 148 -6.97 -0.47 -7.95
CA TYR A 148 -7.09 0.97 -8.03
C TYR A 148 -5.90 1.62 -7.32
N SER A 149 -5.35 2.64 -7.97
CA SER A 149 -4.31 3.47 -7.35
C SER A 149 -4.91 4.30 -6.23
N LEU A 150 -4.23 4.30 -5.08
CA LEU A 150 -4.54 5.18 -3.96
C LEU A 150 -3.51 6.29 -3.81
N TYR A 151 -2.24 5.99 -4.11
CA TYR A 151 -1.13 6.92 -4.00
C TYR A 151 -0.24 6.85 -5.24
N CYS A 152 0.30 8.02 -5.61
CA CYS A 152 1.23 8.20 -6.73
C CYS A 152 2.68 8.27 -6.25
N THR A 153 3.00 7.54 -5.16
CA THR A 153 4.31 7.60 -4.50
C THR A 153 5.00 6.25 -4.58
N GLY A 154 6.34 6.26 -4.62
CA GLY A 154 7.15 5.06 -4.47
C GLY A 154 8.00 5.12 -3.19
N LYS A 155 8.27 3.97 -2.58
CA LYS A 155 9.13 3.87 -1.38
C LYS A 155 10.11 2.70 -1.48
N VAL A 156 11.41 2.98 -1.32
CA VAL A 156 12.44 1.93 -1.29
C VAL A 156 13.44 2.17 -0.17
N HIS A 157 14.00 1.09 0.38
CA HIS A 157 15.16 1.24 1.27
C HIS A 157 16.33 1.86 0.50
N SER A 158 17.07 2.76 1.14
CA SER A 158 18.19 3.48 0.56
C SER A 158 19.26 2.56 -0.04
N ASP A 159 19.49 1.38 0.57
CA ASP A 159 20.40 0.35 0.04
C ASP A 159 20.02 -0.14 -1.37
N ASN A 160 18.73 -0.09 -1.73
CA ASN A 160 18.25 -0.51 -3.04
C ASN A 160 18.37 0.59 -4.12
N LEU A 161 18.70 1.83 -3.74
CA LEU A 161 18.84 2.93 -4.69
C LEU A 161 19.97 2.72 -5.68
N LYS A 162 21.04 2.00 -5.29
CA LYS A 162 22.13 1.63 -6.20
C LYS A 162 21.62 0.84 -7.41
N ARG A 163 20.60 0.00 -7.21
CA ARG A 163 19.95 -0.80 -8.27
C ARG A 163 18.89 0.00 -9.06
N LEU A 164 18.51 1.16 -8.54
CA LEU A 164 17.50 2.06 -9.08
C LEU A 164 18.15 3.42 -9.36
N GLY A 165 19.32 3.44 -10.01
CA GLY A 165 20.07 4.68 -10.26
C GLY A 165 19.23 5.74 -10.98
N PHE A 166 18.30 5.32 -11.84
CA PHE A 166 17.34 6.19 -12.53
C PHE A 166 16.33 6.89 -11.60
N MET A 167 16.16 6.42 -10.36
CA MET A 167 15.30 7.03 -9.33
C MET A 167 16.04 8.03 -8.44
N LEU A 168 17.38 8.02 -8.41
CA LEU A 168 18.17 8.93 -7.58
C LEU A 168 17.81 10.41 -7.74
N PRO A 169 17.56 10.93 -8.98
CA PRO A 169 17.17 12.33 -9.15
C PRO A 169 15.81 12.67 -8.54
N LEU A 170 14.94 11.68 -8.29
CA LEU A 170 13.56 11.86 -7.86
C LEU A 170 13.36 11.72 -6.34
N VAL A 171 14.42 11.45 -5.58
CA VAL A 171 14.33 11.34 -4.12
C VAL A 171 13.85 12.67 -3.53
N SER A 172 12.70 12.66 -2.88
CA SER A 172 12.10 13.86 -2.28
C SER A 172 12.61 14.15 -0.87
N ASN A 173 13.01 13.13 -0.12
CA ASN A 173 13.49 13.23 1.28
C ASN A 173 15.00 13.04 1.42
N LYS A 174 15.81 13.73 0.59
CA LYS A 174 17.27 13.57 0.53
C LYS A 174 17.97 13.68 1.89
N GLU A 175 17.53 14.62 2.72
CA GLU A 175 18.10 14.89 4.05
C GLU A 175 17.90 13.73 5.04
N LYS A 176 16.87 12.89 4.83
CA LYS A 176 16.50 11.78 5.72
C LYS A 176 16.78 10.39 5.12
N ILE A 177 17.47 10.32 3.98
CA ILE A 177 17.67 9.08 3.22
C ILE A 177 18.47 8.01 3.97
N ASN A 178 19.26 8.41 4.98
CA ASN A 178 20.07 7.50 5.79
C ASN A 178 19.26 6.83 6.91
N THR A 179 18.15 7.43 7.33
CA THR A 179 17.31 6.96 8.44
C THR A 179 15.96 6.43 7.96
N GLU A 180 15.55 6.81 6.75
CA GLU A 180 14.22 6.51 6.20
C GLU A 180 14.32 5.86 4.82
N LYS A 181 13.22 5.24 4.39
CA LYS A 181 13.09 4.84 2.98
C LYS A 181 13.11 6.09 2.10
N ALA A 182 13.76 5.99 0.93
CA ALA A 182 13.67 7.00 -0.10
C ALA A 182 12.22 7.08 -0.60
N LEU A 183 11.68 8.30 -0.59
CA LEU A 183 10.33 8.62 -1.05
C LEU A 183 10.42 9.28 -2.43
N PHE A 184 9.50 8.91 -3.31
CA PHE A 184 9.36 9.49 -4.65
C PHE A 184 7.92 9.96 -4.86
N PHE A 185 7.74 11.16 -5.39
CA PHE A 185 6.47 11.61 -5.96
C PHE A 185 6.50 11.33 -7.46
N LEU A 186 5.86 10.24 -7.88
CA LEU A 186 6.07 9.68 -9.22
C LEU A 186 5.31 10.43 -10.32
N HIS A 187 4.22 11.10 -9.96
CA HIS A 187 3.35 11.80 -10.91
C HIS A 187 4.10 12.88 -11.71
N ASP A 188 5.07 13.55 -11.09
CA ASP A 188 5.81 14.63 -11.75
C ASP A 188 6.68 14.13 -12.91
N ARG A 189 7.17 12.88 -12.83
CA ARG A 189 8.06 12.28 -13.84
C ARG A 189 7.35 11.26 -14.74
N TYR A 190 6.27 10.66 -14.25
CA TYR A 190 5.57 9.54 -14.89
C TYR A 190 4.05 9.76 -15.02
N PRO A 191 3.57 10.93 -15.49
CA PRO A 191 2.14 11.24 -15.45
C PRO A 191 1.28 10.29 -16.32
N TYR A 192 1.85 9.75 -17.41
CA TYR A 192 1.12 8.91 -18.36
C TYR A 192 1.11 7.40 -18.03
N THR A 193 1.98 6.96 -17.13
CA THR A 193 2.05 5.55 -16.72
C THR A 193 1.32 5.29 -15.40
N ILE A 194 1.08 6.32 -14.59
CA ILE A 194 0.20 6.20 -13.43
C ILE A 194 -1.24 6.01 -13.92
N ARG A 195 -1.84 4.88 -13.57
CA ARG A 195 -3.21 4.55 -13.94
C ARG A 195 -4.09 4.55 -12.69
N THR A 196 -5.30 5.10 -12.84
CA THR A 196 -6.31 5.07 -11.79
C THR A 196 -6.71 3.64 -11.44
N SER A 197 -6.80 2.76 -12.44
CA SER A 197 -7.10 1.34 -12.25
C SER A 197 -6.74 0.48 -13.46
N PHE A 198 -6.65 -0.84 -13.24
CA PHE A 198 -6.59 -1.87 -14.29
C PHE A 198 -6.98 -3.25 -13.74
N PRO A 199 -7.40 -4.21 -14.61
CA PRO A 199 -7.67 -5.59 -14.20
C PRO A 199 -6.40 -6.28 -13.67
N VAL A 200 -6.54 -7.03 -12.57
CA VAL A 200 -5.47 -7.88 -12.06
C VAL A 200 -5.63 -9.28 -12.63
N ARG A 201 -4.59 -9.76 -13.31
CA ARG A 201 -4.55 -11.07 -13.98
C ARG A 201 -3.71 -12.10 -13.26
N ALA A 202 -2.78 -11.69 -12.40
CA ALA A 202 -1.96 -12.61 -11.62
C ALA A 202 -1.49 -11.99 -10.29
N ILE A 203 -1.10 -12.83 -9.35
CA ILE A 203 -0.31 -12.44 -8.17
C ILE A 203 1.13 -12.87 -8.42
N VAL A 204 2.08 -11.95 -8.26
CA VAL A 204 3.52 -12.24 -8.32
C VAL A 204 4.11 -12.01 -6.94
N VAL A 205 4.80 -13.03 -6.43
CA VAL A 205 5.52 -13.00 -5.16
C VAL A 205 7.01 -12.86 -5.46
N PRO A 206 7.60 -11.66 -5.40
CA PRO A 206 9.04 -11.52 -5.56
C PRO A 206 9.79 -12.13 -4.37
N CYS A 207 10.95 -12.71 -4.64
CA CYS A 207 11.88 -13.25 -3.65
C CYS A 207 13.32 -13.04 -4.11
N ILE A 208 14.19 -12.48 -3.27
CA ILE A 208 15.61 -12.30 -3.59
C ILE A 208 16.30 -13.66 -3.56
N SER A 209 16.78 -14.13 -4.71
CA SER A 209 17.31 -15.48 -4.86
C SER A 209 18.81 -15.61 -4.57
N GLY A 210 19.56 -14.51 -4.63
CA GLY A 210 21.02 -14.50 -4.57
C GLY A 210 21.70 -15.05 -5.83
N ARG A 211 20.94 -15.41 -6.87
CA ARG A 211 21.45 -15.91 -8.16
C ARG A 211 21.66 -14.76 -9.15
N PRO A 212 22.45 -14.95 -10.22
CA PRO A 212 22.58 -13.96 -11.28
C PRO A 212 21.26 -13.73 -12.03
N ASP A 213 20.60 -14.83 -12.42
CA ASP A 213 19.43 -14.80 -13.29
C ASP A 213 18.12 -14.73 -12.52
N SER A 214 17.20 -13.91 -13.04
CA SER A 214 15.82 -13.88 -12.56
C SER A 214 15.00 -15.00 -13.21
N ARG A 215 14.06 -15.61 -12.45
CA ARG A 215 13.18 -16.67 -12.95
C ARG A 215 11.75 -16.48 -12.46
N LEU A 216 10.79 -16.79 -13.32
CA LEU A 216 9.38 -16.88 -12.96
C LEU A 216 8.95 -18.34 -12.88
N LYS A 217 8.23 -18.72 -11.82
CA LYS A 217 7.71 -20.07 -11.65
C LYS A 217 6.25 -20.03 -11.18
N PRO A 218 5.34 -20.85 -11.73
CA PRO A 218 4.00 -20.97 -11.18
C PRO A 218 4.08 -21.54 -9.76
N VAL A 219 3.22 -21.04 -8.87
CA VAL A 219 3.08 -21.53 -7.50
C VAL A 219 1.62 -21.71 -7.13
N SER A 220 1.37 -22.46 -6.06
CA SER A 220 0.02 -22.63 -5.56
C SER A 220 -0.58 -21.30 -5.10
N ARG A 221 -1.90 -21.20 -5.19
CA ARG A 221 -2.67 -20.08 -4.63
C ARG A 221 -2.44 -19.91 -3.13
N SER A 222 -2.17 -21.00 -2.40
CA SER A 222 -1.82 -20.93 -0.97
C SER A 222 -0.51 -20.18 -0.72
N VAL A 223 0.48 -20.28 -1.61
CA VAL A 223 1.72 -19.46 -1.53
C VAL A 223 1.41 -17.99 -1.74
N GLY A 224 0.57 -17.65 -2.74
CA GLY A 224 0.12 -16.27 -2.98
C GLY A 224 -0.62 -15.69 -1.78
N LEU A 225 -1.58 -16.43 -1.21
CA LEU A 225 -2.35 -16.00 -0.03
C LEU A 225 -1.44 -15.82 1.18
N LYS A 226 -0.48 -16.73 1.40
CA LYS A 226 0.50 -16.64 2.50
C LYS A 226 1.42 -15.43 2.36
N ALA A 227 1.74 -15.00 1.13
CA ALA A 227 2.53 -13.79 0.89
C ALA A 227 1.71 -12.49 1.11
N LEU A 228 0.40 -12.54 0.84
CA LEU A 228 -0.49 -11.38 0.82
C LEU A 228 -1.21 -11.12 2.16
N ALA A 229 -1.76 -12.15 2.79
CA ALA A 229 -2.66 -11.99 3.92
C ALA A 229 -1.96 -11.45 5.17
N PRO A 230 -0.84 -12.02 5.67
CA PRO A 230 -0.19 -11.51 6.86
C PRO A 230 0.30 -10.06 6.68
N SER A 231 0.87 -9.77 5.51
CA SER A 231 1.43 -8.46 5.19
C SER A 231 0.35 -7.37 5.09
N THR A 232 -0.92 -7.72 4.88
CA THR A 232 -2.06 -6.80 4.86
C THR A 232 -2.78 -6.75 6.22
N LEU A 233 -3.09 -7.91 6.79
CA LEU A 233 -3.86 -8.05 8.04
C LEU A 233 -3.17 -7.46 9.26
N PHE A 234 -1.85 -7.28 9.24
CA PHE A 234 -1.13 -6.72 10.38
C PHE A 234 -0.86 -5.21 10.24
N GLN A 235 -1.16 -4.59 9.09
CA GLN A 235 -0.84 -3.17 8.85
C GLN A 235 -1.87 -2.22 9.46
N LEU A 236 -3.16 -2.51 9.30
CA LEU A 236 -4.21 -1.56 9.62
C LEU A 236 -5.20 -2.07 10.66
N PRO A 237 -5.86 -1.17 11.41
CA PRO A 237 -6.96 -1.52 12.29
C PRO A 237 -8.20 -1.92 11.47
N GLY A 238 -9.10 -2.72 12.07
CA GLY A 238 -10.30 -3.22 11.41
C GLY A 238 -10.06 -4.33 10.38
N THR A 239 -8.80 -4.74 10.14
CA THR A 239 -8.48 -5.86 9.25
C THR A 239 -8.58 -7.18 10.01
N GLY A 240 -9.66 -7.93 9.80
CA GLY A 240 -9.95 -9.17 10.50
C GLY A 240 -10.45 -10.27 9.55
N GLY A 241 -11.49 -11.01 9.96
CA GLY A 241 -12.04 -12.11 9.18
C GLY A 241 -12.59 -11.70 7.81
N GLU A 242 -13.16 -10.50 7.67
CA GLU A 242 -13.65 -9.98 6.39
C GLU A 242 -12.51 -9.74 5.39
N THR A 243 -11.46 -9.03 5.81
CA THR A 243 -10.25 -8.85 4.99
C THR A 243 -9.63 -10.18 4.62
N PHE A 244 -9.51 -11.13 5.56
CA PHE A 244 -8.96 -12.44 5.23
C PHE A 244 -9.82 -13.18 4.19
N ARG A 245 -11.15 -13.16 4.33
CA ARG A 245 -12.08 -13.77 3.38
C ARG A 245 -11.96 -13.13 1.99
N PHE A 246 -11.90 -11.81 1.92
CA PHE A 246 -11.67 -11.08 0.68
C PHE A 246 -10.36 -11.50 0.01
N LEU A 247 -9.25 -11.54 0.75
CA LEU A 247 -7.95 -11.91 0.20
C LEU A 247 -7.91 -13.37 -0.27
N ALA A 248 -8.59 -14.27 0.45
CA ALA A 248 -8.74 -15.67 0.05
C ALA A 248 -9.57 -15.81 -1.25
N GLU A 249 -10.66 -15.06 -1.38
CA GLU A 249 -11.45 -15.02 -2.62
C GLU A 249 -10.64 -14.46 -3.78
N PHE A 250 -10.02 -13.29 -3.60
CA PHE A 250 -9.16 -12.66 -4.59
C PHE A 250 -8.09 -13.61 -5.12
N THR A 251 -7.38 -14.28 -4.21
CA THR A 251 -6.30 -15.23 -4.56
C THR A 251 -6.82 -16.47 -5.30
N ARG A 252 -8.09 -16.83 -5.14
CA ARG A 252 -8.72 -17.92 -5.91
C ARG A 252 -8.97 -17.55 -7.37
N ARG A 253 -9.17 -16.26 -7.68
CA ARG A 253 -9.57 -15.77 -9.00
C ARG A 253 -8.42 -15.66 -10.00
N VAL A 254 -7.18 -15.63 -9.53
CA VAL A 254 -6.00 -15.39 -10.37
C VAL A 254 -4.90 -16.44 -10.15
N PRO A 255 -4.08 -16.74 -11.17
CA PRO A 255 -2.85 -17.51 -11.00
C PRO A 255 -1.84 -16.79 -10.10
N CYS A 256 -0.95 -17.57 -9.49
CA CYS A 256 0.12 -17.08 -8.63
C CYS A 256 1.48 -17.52 -9.17
N TYR A 257 2.46 -16.62 -9.11
CA TYR A 257 3.82 -16.87 -9.54
C TYR A 257 4.82 -16.46 -8.46
N LEU A 258 5.91 -17.21 -8.34
CA LEU A 258 7.11 -16.81 -7.62
C LEU A 258 8.08 -16.19 -8.62
N LEU A 259 8.50 -14.96 -8.35
CA LEU A 259 9.55 -14.26 -9.10
C LEU A 259 10.84 -14.33 -8.28
N GLU A 260 11.72 -15.27 -8.63
CA GLU A 260 13.07 -15.36 -8.10
C GLU A 260 13.88 -14.21 -8.73
N LEU A 261 14.17 -13.18 -7.95
CA LEU A 261 14.92 -12.01 -8.39
C LEU A 261 16.42 -12.32 -8.40
N GLY A 262 17.03 -12.16 -9.57
CA GLY A 262 18.46 -12.23 -9.78
C GLY A 262 19.19 -10.93 -9.41
N SER A 263 20.49 -10.87 -9.68
CA SER A 263 21.28 -9.64 -9.53
C SER A 263 21.02 -8.63 -10.66
N ASP A 264 20.72 -9.12 -11.87
CA ASP A 264 20.32 -8.28 -13.00
C ASP A 264 18.80 -8.00 -12.95
N PRO A 265 18.37 -6.73 -12.80
CA PRO A 265 16.96 -6.36 -12.82
C PRO A 265 16.38 -6.27 -14.24
N SER A 266 17.19 -6.27 -15.29
CA SER A 266 16.76 -6.02 -16.67
C SER A 266 15.67 -6.99 -17.17
N PRO A 267 15.70 -8.30 -16.85
CA PRO A 267 14.66 -9.24 -17.30
C PRO A 267 13.33 -9.11 -16.55
N VAL A 268 13.29 -8.42 -15.41
CA VAL A 268 12.13 -8.44 -14.50
C VAL A 268 10.83 -8.00 -15.17
N PRO A 269 10.77 -6.88 -15.93
CA PRO A 269 9.52 -6.45 -16.57
C PRO A 269 9.01 -7.48 -17.60
N HIS A 270 9.90 -8.09 -18.37
CA HIS A 270 9.54 -9.15 -19.30
C HIS A 270 8.96 -10.39 -18.59
N LEU A 271 9.53 -10.78 -17.44
CA LEU A 271 8.98 -11.86 -16.61
C LEU A 271 7.59 -11.50 -16.04
N ILE A 272 7.33 -10.21 -15.75
CA ILE A 272 5.98 -9.78 -15.36
C ILE A 272 4.99 -9.93 -16.53
N GLU A 273 5.38 -9.58 -17.77
CA GLU A 273 4.54 -9.84 -18.95
C GLU A 273 4.27 -11.32 -19.17
N GLN A 274 5.27 -12.18 -19.00
CA GLN A 274 5.07 -13.64 -19.07
C GLN A 274 4.02 -14.14 -18.06
N ALA A 275 3.98 -13.56 -16.86
CA ALA A 275 2.95 -13.89 -15.86
C ALA A 275 1.52 -13.52 -16.31
N LEU A 276 1.37 -12.56 -17.22
CA LEU A 276 0.08 -12.12 -17.77
C LEU A 276 -0.41 -13.00 -18.93
N LEU A 277 0.52 -13.62 -19.67
CA LEU A 277 0.20 -14.45 -20.83
C LEU A 277 -0.32 -15.85 -20.44
N GLY A 278 -0.12 -16.27 -19.18
CA GLY A 278 -0.46 -17.62 -18.73
C GLY A 278 0.56 -18.62 -19.28
N SER A 279 1.52 -19.00 -18.45
CA SER A 279 2.48 -20.09 -18.72
C SER A 279 1.79 -21.45 -18.82
#